data_AF-A0AAE0YD89-F1
#
_entry.id   AF-A0AAE0YD89-F1
#
_cell.length_a   1.000
_cell.length_b   1.000
_cell.length_c   1.000
_cell.angle_alpha   90.00
_cell.angle_beta   90.00
_cell.angle_gamma   90.00
#
_symmetry.space_group_name_H-M   'P 1'
#
loop_
_entity.id
_entity.type
_entity.pdbx_description
1 polymer ?
#
loop_
_entity_poly.entity_id
_entity_poly.type
_entity_poly.pdbx_seq_one_letter_code
_entity_poly.pdbx_strand_id
1 'polypeptide(L)'
;MVIVGESTVIVGESTVIVGESIVIVGESTVIVGESIVIVGESIVIVGESIVIVGESIVIVGESIVIVGESIVIVGESIVIVGESIVIVGESIVIVGESIVIVGESIVIVGESIVIVGESIVIVGESIVIVGESIVIVGESIVIVGESTVIVGESIVIVGESTVIVGENIVIVGQSKVIVEESMVIVGESVIVGESMVIVGESRVIVGESTVIVGESRVIVG
;
A
#
# COMPACT_ATOMS: atom_id res chain seq x y z
N MET A 1 0.22 33.57 17.01
CA MET A 1 -1.08 34.26 17.20
C MET A 1 -2.15 33.20 17.49
N VAL A 2 -3.05 33.43 18.46
CA VAL A 2 -4.17 32.52 18.74
C VAL A 2 -5.46 33.13 18.19
N ILE A 3 -6.23 32.38 17.41
CA ILE A 3 -7.50 32.83 16.82
C ILE A 3 -8.59 31.82 17.16
N VAL A 4 -9.75 32.33 17.57
CA VAL A 4 -10.97 31.53 17.75
C VAL A 4 -12.08 32.19 16.96
N GLY A 5 -12.74 31.44 16.08
CA GLY A 5 -13.83 31.97 15.27
C GLY A 5 -14.49 30.93 14.38
N GLU A 6 -15.76 31.14 14.06
CA GLU A 6 -16.56 30.24 13.21
C GLU A 6 -16.02 30.18 11.78
N SER A 7 -15.68 31.34 11.19
CA SER A 7 -15.09 31.45 9.85
C SER A 7 -13.87 32.35 9.86
N THR A 8 -12.70 31.82 9.52
CA THR A 8 -11.43 32.56 9.60
C THR A 8 -10.59 32.41 8.34
N VAL A 9 -10.03 33.54 7.88
CA VAL A 9 -9.05 33.60 6.79
C VAL A 9 -7.80 34.27 7.31
N ILE A 10 -6.67 33.59 7.25
CA ILE A 10 -5.45 34.01 7.94
C ILE A 10 -4.24 33.92 7.01
N VAL A 11 -3.39 34.94 7.08
CA VAL A 11 -2.05 34.92 6.49
C VAL A 11 -1.05 35.21 7.59
N GLY A 12 -0.10 34.31 7.83
CA GLY A 12 0.92 34.51 8.87
C GLY A 12 1.81 33.29 9.14
N GLU A 13 2.93 33.53 9.83
CA GLU A 13 3.99 32.52 10.02
C GLU A 13 3.74 31.55 11.19
N SER A 14 2.98 31.94 12.21
CA SER A 14 2.81 31.10 13.42
C SER A 14 1.44 31.29 14.05
N THR A 15 0.52 30.36 13.80
CA THR A 15 -0.89 30.49 14.21
C THR A 15 -1.43 29.24 14.89
N VAL A 16 -2.19 29.44 15.96
CA VAL A 16 -2.99 28.42 16.62
C VAL A 16 -4.46 28.80 16.46
N ILE A 17 -5.28 27.93 15.87
CA ILE A 17 -6.63 28.29 15.46
C ILE A 17 -7.64 27.24 15.93
N VAL A 18 -8.78 27.70 16.44
CA VAL A 18 -9.95 26.86 16.72
C VAL A 18 -11.16 27.45 16.02
N GLY A 19 -11.84 26.67 15.18
CA GLY A 19 -12.95 27.18 14.37
C GLY A 19 -13.63 26.13 13.50
N GLU A 20 -14.74 26.49 12.86
CA GLU A 20 -15.48 25.56 11.98
C GLU A 20 -14.96 25.62 10.54
N SER A 21 -14.83 26.81 9.96
CA SER A 21 -14.35 27.03 8.60
C SER A 21 -13.06 27.86 8.59
N ILE A 22 -11.96 27.26 8.16
CA ILE A 22 -10.61 27.82 8.32
C ILE A 22 -9.87 27.79 6.98
N VAL A 23 -9.36 28.95 6.54
CA VAL A 23 -8.49 29.07 5.36
C VAL A 23 -7.19 29.77 5.76
N ILE A 24 -6.05 29.14 5.51
CA ILE A 24 -4.74 29.68 5.92
C ILE A 24 -3.73 29.62 4.78
N VAL A 25 -2.93 30.68 4.69
CA VAL A 25 -1.64 30.68 4.00
C VAL A 25 -0.57 31.04 5.01
N GLY A 26 0.31 30.11 5.38
CA GLY A 26 1.22 30.32 6.49
C GLY A 26 2.28 29.25 6.68
N GLU A 27 3.33 29.58 7.41
CA GLU A 27 4.49 28.68 7.59
C GLU A 27 4.20 27.61 8.64
N SER A 28 3.91 27.99 9.89
CA SER A 28 3.66 27.07 11.01
C SER A 28 2.25 27.22 11.59
N THR A 29 1.45 26.15 11.56
CA THR A 29 0.04 26.19 11.96
C THR A 29 -0.37 25.00 12.83
N VAL A 30 -1.18 25.25 13.86
CA VAL A 30 -1.84 24.23 14.68
C VAL A 30 -3.33 24.52 14.72
N ILE A 31 -4.16 23.57 14.28
CA ILE A 31 -5.59 23.82 14.05
C ILE A 31 -6.45 22.71 14.66
N VAL A 32 -7.56 23.14 15.25
CA VAL A 32 -8.69 22.25 15.57
C VAL A 32 -9.94 22.80 14.89
N GLY A 33 -10.59 22.02 14.03
CA GLY A 33 -11.77 22.49 13.32
C GLY A 33 -12.42 21.49 12.37
N GLU A 34 -13.51 21.89 11.71
CA GLU A 34 -14.30 20.98 10.87
C GLU A 34 -13.87 21.05 9.39
N SER A 35 -13.91 22.22 8.77
CA SER A 35 -13.58 22.45 7.35
C SER A 35 -12.33 23.32 7.22
N ILE A 36 -11.23 22.71 6.78
CA ILE A 36 -9.89 23.31 6.85
C ILE A 36 -9.20 23.27 5.47
N VAL A 37 -8.72 24.42 5.02
CA VAL A 37 -7.92 24.56 3.78
C VAL A 37 -6.62 25.30 4.07
N ILE A 38 -5.48 24.69 3.77
CA ILE A 38 -4.16 25.27 4.12
C ILE A 38 -3.18 25.18 2.96
N VAL A 39 -2.42 26.25 2.77
CA VAL A 39 -1.14 26.22 2.06
C VAL A 39 -0.05 26.62 3.04
N GLY A 40 0.92 25.75 3.29
CA GLY A 40 1.94 26.01 4.31
C GLY A 40 3.04 24.96 4.44
N GLU A 41 3.95 25.16 5.39
CA GLU A 41 5.13 24.29 5.53
C GLU A 41 4.97 23.30 6.69
N SER A 42 4.75 23.76 7.91
CA SER A 42 4.62 22.95 9.13
C SER A 42 3.19 22.99 9.68
N ILE A 43 2.46 21.90 9.54
CA ILE A 43 1.01 21.87 9.74
C ILE A 43 0.62 20.74 10.69
N VAL A 44 -0.14 21.06 11.75
CA VAL A 44 -0.73 20.09 12.67
C VAL A 44 -2.24 20.32 12.78
N ILE A 45 -3.04 19.30 12.49
CA ILE A 45 -4.50 19.43 12.45
C ILE A 45 -5.20 18.29 13.19
N VAL A 46 -6.25 18.66 13.91
CA VAL A 46 -7.33 17.75 14.31
C VAL A 46 -8.64 18.25 13.68
N GLY A 47 -9.28 17.46 12.83
CA GLY A 47 -10.51 17.92 12.16
C GLY A 47 -11.20 16.92 11.26
N GLU A 48 -12.27 17.34 10.59
CA GLU A 48 -13.12 16.43 9.80
C GLU A 48 -12.77 16.48 8.30
N SER A 49 -12.95 17.63 7.66
CA SER A 49 -12.74 17.86 6.22
C SER A 49 -11.52 18.74 5.98
N ILE A 50 -10.45 18.16 5.46
CA ILE A 50 -9.11 18.77 5.44
C ILE A 50 -8.53 18.73 4.02
N VAL A 51 -8.09 19.89 3.52
CA VAL A 51 -7.36 20.03 2.26
C VAL A 51 -6.06 20.79 2.47
N ILE A 52 -4.92 20.19 2.14
CA ILE A 52 -3.60 20.78 2.39
C ILE A 52 -2.70 20.71 1.17
N VAL A 53 -1.95 21.79 0.95
CA VAL A 53 -0.72 21.78 0.15
C VAL A 53 0.43 22.20 1.06
N GLY A 54 1.44 21.35 1.25
CA GLY A 54 2.54 21.68 2.16
C GLY A 54 3.63 20.63 2.32
N GLU A 55 4.57 20.86 3.24
CA GLU A 55 5.76 20.01 3.36
C GLU A 55 5.67 19.03 4.54
N SER A 56 5.59 19.53 5.77
CA SER A 56 5.58 18.75 7.02
C SER A 56 4.19 18.76 7.66
N ILE A 57 3.47 17.65 7.54
CA ILE A 57 2.03 17.58 7.82
C ILE A 57 1.72 16.45 8.80
N VAL A 58 1.00 16.77 9.88
CA VAL A 58 0.48 15.81 10.85
C VAL A 58 -1.02 16.03 11.04
N ILE A 59 -1.82 14.99 10.80
CA ILE A 59 -3.29 15.09 10.84
C ILE A 59 -3.92 13.95 11.61
N VAL A 60 -4.94 14.28 12.40
CA VAL A 60 -5.97 13.35 12.85
C VAL A 60 -7.31 13.81 12.31
N GLY A 61 -7.99 12.99 11.50
CA GLY A 61 -9.27 13.42 10.91
C GLY A 61 -9.98 12.41 10.03
N GLU A 62 -11.11 12.80 9.44
CA GLU A 62 -11.98 11.87 8.71
C GLU A 62 -11.75 11.92 7.19
N SER A 63 -11.95 13.06 6.55
CA SER A 63 -11.86 13.27 5.10
C SER A 63 -10.67 14.18 4.75
N ILE A 64 -9.62 13.60 4.18
CA ILE A 64 -8.31 14.24 4.08
C ILE A 64 -7.80 14.19 2.63
N VAL A 65 -7.41 15.35 2.09
CA VAL A 65 -6.75 15.48 0.78
C VAL A 65 -5.47 16.29 0.91
N ILE A 66 -4.33 15.70 0.51
CA ILE A 66 -3.02 16.32 0.67
C ILE A 66 -2.19 16.24 -0.60
N VAL A 67 -1.48 17.33 -0.88
CA VAL A 67 -0.30 17.34 -1.75
C VAL A 67 0.89 17.80 -0.93
N GLY A 68 1.92 16.97 -0.77
CA GLY A 68 3.06 17.32 0.08
C GLY A 68 4.17 16.30 0.21
N GLU A 69 5.15 16.55 1.07
CA GLU A 69 6.37 15.72 1.15
C GLU A 69 6.36 14.77 2.36
N SER A 70 6.37 15.30 3.58
CA SER A 70 6.47 14.55 4.85
C SER A 70 5.13 14.52 5.58
N ILE A 71 4.42 13.40 5.47
CA ILE A 71 3.01 13.30 5.84
C ILE A 71 2.78 12.18 6.86
N VAL A 72 2.12 12.50 7.98
CA VAL A 72 1.67 11.54 9.00
C VAL A 72 0.18 11.72 9.26
N ILE A 73 -0.61 10.67 9.07
CA ILE A 73 -2.08 10.74 9.19
C ILE A 73 -2.63 9.59 10.03
N VAL A 74 -3.61 9.91 10.86
CA VAL A 74 -4.58 8.94 11.40
C VAL A 74 -5.97 9.38 10.94
N GLY A 75 -6.68 8.53 10.18
CA GLY A 75 -7.98 8.92 9.66
C GLY A 75 -8.73 7.89 8.84
N GLU A 76 -9.88 8.27 8.28
CA GLU A 76 -10.77 7.32 7.59
C GLU A 76 -10.61 7.36 6.06
N SER A 77 -10.92 8.48 5.43
CA SER A 77 -10.93 8.69 3.97
C SER A 77 -9.78 9.61 3.55
N ILE A 78 -8.75 9.04 2.94
CA ILE A 78 -7.46 9.70 2.74
C ILE A 78 -7.04 9.64 1.27
N VAL A 79 -6.71 10.80 0.69
CA VAL A 79 -6.14 10.92 -0.67
C VAL A 79 -4.85 11.75 -0.61
N ILE A 80 -3.74 11.18 -1.07
CA ILE A 80 -2.43 11.84 -0.98
C ILE A 80 -1.67 11.75 -2.30
N VAL A 81 -1.00 12.86 -2.64
CA VAL A 81 0.12 12.87 -3.59
C VAL A 81 1.37 13.37 -2.84
N GLY A 82 2.42 12.56 -2.74
CA GLY A 82 3.60 12.95 -1.95
C GLY A 82 4.75 11.96 -1.89
N GLU A 83 5.76 12.23 -1.06
CA GLU A 83 7.00 11.44 -1.05
C GLU A 83 7.12 10.52 0.17
N SER A 84 7.12 11.06 1.39
CA SER A 84 7.34 10.34 2.65
C SER A 84 6.05 10.27 3.47
N ILE A 85 5.37 9.13 3.42
CA ILE A 85 3.98 9.01 3.86
C ILE A 85 3.83 7.89 4.90
N VAL A 86 3.23 8.22 6.05
CA VAL A 86 2.85 7.26 7.10
C VAL A 86 1.38 7.41 7.45
N ILE A 87 0.59 6.34 7.32
CA ILE A 87 -0.86 6.38 7.53
C ILE A 87 -1.34 5.22 8.40
N VAL A 88 -2.27 5.55 9.30
CA VAL A 88 -3.19 4.57 9.90
C VAL A 88 -4.61 4.96 9.51
N GLY A 89 -5.35 4.09 8.80
CA GLY A 89 -6.69 4.44 8.35
C GLY A 89 -7.45 3.39 7.57
N GLU A 90 -8.65 3.73 7.11
CA GLU A 90 -9.55 2.74 6.48
C GLU A 90 -9.51 2.78 4.95
N SER A 91 -9.85 3.91 4.33
CA SER A 91 -9.97 4.09 2.88
C SER A 91 -8.88 5.03 2.36
N ILE A 92 -7.86 4.46 1.71
CA ILE A 92 -6.61 5.15 1.42
C ILE A 92 -6.28 5.07 -0.08
N VAL A 93 -6.01 6.23 -0.69
CA VAL A 93 -5.53 6.36 -2.07
C VAL A 93 -4.26 7.21 -2.10
N ILE A 94 -3.16 6.66 -2.60
CA ILE A 94 -1.85 7.34 -2.62
C ILE A 94 -1.18 7.26 -3.98
N VAL A 95 -0.57 8.37 -4.38
CA VAL A 95 0.51 8.39 -5.39
C VAL A 95 1.76 8.93 -4.72
N GLY A 96 2.84 8.14 -4.65
CA GLY A 96 4.04 8.58 -3.95
C GLY A 96 5.21 7.61 -3.93
N GLU A 97 6.29 7.97 -3.23
CA GLU A 97 7.54 7.20 -3.27
C GLU A 97 7.69 6.26 -2.07
N SER A 98 7.87 6.80 -0.86
CA SER A 98 8.13 6.07 0.39
C SER A 98 6.89 6.02 1.26
N ILE A 99 6.24 4.86 1.31
CA ILE A 99 4.88 4.71 1.85
C ILE A 99 4.84 3.61 2.92
N VAL A 100 4.30 3.94 4.09
CA VAL A 100 4.02 2.99 5.18
C VAL A 100 2.57 3.11 5.62
N ILE A 101 1.80 2.02 5.54
CA ILE A 101 0.36 2.03 5.84
C ILE A 101 -0.04 0.88 6.76
N VAL A 102 -0.92 1.19 7.71
CA VAL A 102 -1.77 0.21 8.39
C VAL A 102 -3.23 0.55 8.08
N GLY A 103 -3.97 -0.33 7.43
CA GLY A 103 -5.35 -0.02 7.05
C GLY A 103 -6.14 -1.10 6.34
N GLU A 104 -7.36 -0.80 5.94
CA GLU A 104 -8.29 -1.81 5.40
C GLU A 104 -8.35 -1.80 3.86
N SER A 105 -8.75 -0.69 3.24
CA SER A 105 -8.96 -0.52 1.80
C SER A 105 -7.93 0.43 1.20
N ILE A 106 -6.95 -0.12 0.48
CA ILE A 106 -5.74 0.60 0.10
C ILE A 106 -5.50 0.51 -1.41
N VAL A 107 -5.30 1.67 -2.05
CA VAL A 107 -4.90 1.78 -3.46
C VAL A 107 -3.66 2.66 -3.58
N ILE A 108 -2.58 2.13 -4.15
CA ILE A 108 -1.29 2.84 -4.24
C ILE A 108 -0.69 2.77 -5.63
N VAL A 109 -0.12 3.88 -6.07
CA VAL A 109 0.90 3.93 -7.12
C VAL A 109 2.19 4.47 -6.53
N GLY A 110 3.28 3.70 -6.52
CA GLY A 110 4.53 4.15 -5.88
C GLY A 110 5.74 3.23 -5.96
N GLU A 111 6.83 3.57 -5.24
CA GLU A 111 8.14 2.90 -5.43
C GLU A 111 8.66 2.10 -4.23
N SER A 112 8.35 2.48 -3.00
CA SER A 112 8.86 1.83 -1.78
C SER A 112 7.73 1.71 -0.78
N ILE A 113 7.12 0.53 -0.74
CA ILE A 113 5.79 0.37 -0.14
C ILE A 113 5.82 -0.71 0.95
N VAL A 114 5.37 -0.36 2.14
CA VAL A 114 5.18 -1.29 3.28
C VAL A 114 3.75 -1.19 3.79
N ILE A 115 3.01 -2.30 3.77
CA ILE A 115 1.59 -2.31 4.16
C ILE A 115 1.27 -3.45 5.11
N VAL A 116 0.44 -3.14 6.11
CA VAL A 116 -0.34 -4.14 6.85
C VAL A 116 -1.82 -3.84 6.63
N GLY A 117 -2.58 -4.75 6.02
CA GLY A 117 -3.99 -4.47 5.73
C GLY A 117 -4.78 -5.59 5.05
N GLU A 118 -6.04 -5.33 4.73
CA GLU A 118 -6.97 -6.37 4.25
C GLU A 118 -7.14 -6.38 2.73
N SER A 119 -7.60 -5.27 2.13
CA SER A 119 -7.94 -5.12 0.71
C SER A 119 -6.97 -4.16 0.03
N ILE A 120 -6.01 -4.69 -0.72
CA ILE A 120 -4.85 -3.94 -1.19
C ILE A 120 -4.71 -4.04 -2.72
N VAL A 121 -4.56 -2.89 -3.38
CA VAL A 121 -4.26 -2.78 -4.81
C VAL A 121 -3.05 -1.89 -5.01
N ILE A 122 -1.99 -2.40 -5.64
CA ILE A 122 -0.73 -1.66 -5.83
C ILE A 122 -0.25 -1.75 -7.27
N VAL A 123 0.23 -0.62 -7.79
CA VAL A 123 1.13 -0.56 -8.94
C VAL A 123 2.44 0.06 -8.46
N GLY A 124 3.55 -0.66 -8.54
CA GLY A 124 4.79 -0.10 -8.01
C GLY A 124 6.01 -0.98 -7.98
N GLU A 125 7.03 -0.49 -7.30
CA GLU A 125 8.30 -1.17 -7.07
C GLU A 125 8.48 -1.46 -5.56
N SER A 126 9.42 -2.35 -5.22
CA SER A 126 9.86 -2.67 -3.85
C SER A 126 8.74 -2.74 -2.82
N ILE A 127 7.98 -3.84 -2.86
CA ILE A 127 6.71 -3.97 -2.15
C ILE A 127 6.81 -5.01 -1.04
N VAL A 128 6.41 -4.64 0.19
CA VAL A 128 6.30 -5.56 1.34
C VAL A 128 4.91 -5.47 1.94
N ILE A 129 4.17 -6.59 1.97
CA ILE A 129 2.78 -6.62 2.45
C ILE A 129 2.55 -7.77 3.43
N VAL A 130 1.79 -7.47 4.48
CA VAL A 130 1.09 -8.47 5.30
C VAL A 130 -0.41 -8.21 5.18
N GLY A 131 -1.17 -9.17 4.64
CA GLY A 131 -2.59 -8.95 4.40
C GLY A 131 -3.38 -10.10 3.81
N GLU A 132 -4.66 -9.86 3.49
CA GLU A 132 -5.57 -10.93 3.05
C GLU A 132 -5.82 -10.93 1.54
N SER A 133 -6.43 -9.88 1.00
CA SER A 133 -6.86 -9.73 -0.40
C SER A 133 -5.97 -8.74 -1.13
N ILE A 134 -5.04 -9.24 -1.94
CA ILE A 134 -3.94 -8.44 -2.49
C ILE A 134 -3.88 -8.56 -4.01
N VAL A 135 -3.82 -7.43 -4.71
CA VAL A 135 -3.61 -7.34 -6.15
C VAL A 135 -2.41 -6.42 -6.44
N ILE A 136 -1.39 -6.93 -7.14
CA ILE A 136 -0.16 -6.17 -7.40
C ILE A 136 0.24 -6.27 -8.87
N VAL A 137 0.67 -5.14 -9.41
CA VAL A 137 1.49 -5.07 -10.62
C VAL A 137 2.81 -4.40 -10.27
N GLY A 138 3.95 -5.09 -10.40
CA GLY A 138 5.20 -4.50 -9.92
C GLY A 138 6.42 -5.40 -9.91
N GLU A 139 7.47 -4.93 -9.25
CA GLU A 139 8.75 -5.62 -9.13
C GLU A 139 9.20 -5.70 -7.66
N SER A 140 10.01 -6.72 -7.34
CA SER A 140 10.59 -6.92 -5.99
C SER A 140 9.53 -6.99 -4.90
N ILE A 141 8.77 -8.09 -4.90
CA ILE A 141 7.53 -8.24 -4.12
C ILE A 141 7.72 -9.27 -3.02
N VAL A 142 7.38 -8.92 -1.77
CA VAL A 142 7.36 -9.81 -0.62
C VAL A 142 6.00 -9.76 0.07
N ILE A 143 5.31 -10.90 0.16
CA ILE A 143 3.95 -10.97 0.73
C ILE A 143 3.84 -12.08 1.77
N VAL A 144 3.14 -11.77 2.86
CA VAL A 144 2.54 -12.75 3.76
C VAL A 144 1.02 -12.59 3.73
N GLY A 145 0.28 -13.58 3.19
CA GLY A 145 -1.17 -13.41 3.01
C GLY A 145 -1.94 -14.57 2.39
N GLU A 146 -3.26 -14.44 2.23
CA GLU A 146 -4.14 -15.58 1.89
C GLU A 146 -4.70 -15.58 0.46
N SER A 147 -4.92 -14.43 -0.18
CA SER A 147 -5.56 -14.33 -1.50
C SER A 147 -4.84 -13.29 -2.33
N THR A 148 -3.90 -13.75 -3.16
CA THR A 148 -2.99 -12.87 -3.89
C THR A 148 -3.11 -13.05 -5.40
N VAL A 149 -3.13 -11.94 -6.13
CA VAL A 149 -3.04 -11.89 -7.60
C VAL A 149 -1.90 -10.95 -7.97
N ILE A 150 -0.87 -11.47 -8.65
CA ILE A 150 0.35 -10.70 -8.93
C ILE A 150 0.73 -10.83 -10.40
N VAL A 151 1.12 -9.69 -10.98
CA VAL A 151 1.84 -9.63 -12.26
C VAL A 151 3.16 -8.90 -12.02
N GLY A 152 4.30 -9.57 -12.20
CA GLY A 152 5.56 -8.93 -11.82
C GLY A 152 6.81 -9.79 -11.85
N GLU A 153 7.88 -9.29 -11.26
CA GLU A 153 9.17 -9.98 -11.18
C GLU A 153 9.72 -10.01 -9.75
N SER A 154 10.55 -11.02 -9.45
CA SER A 154 11.22 -11.19 -8.16
C SER A 154 10.24 -11.26 -6.99
N ILE A 155 9.46 -12.34 -6.95
CA ILE A 155 8.29 -12.48 -6.09
C ILE A 155 8.57 -13.51 -4.98
N VAL A 156 8.29 -13.16 -3.73
CA VAL A 156 8.35 -14.07 -2.58
C VAL A 156 7.02 -14.04 -1.83
N ILE A 157 6.36 -15.19 -1.70
CA ILE A 157 5.07 -15.29 -1.00
C ILE A 157 5.09 -16.38 0.06
N VAL A 158 4.57 -16.06 1.23
CA VAL A 158 4.18 -17.03 2.27
C VAL A 158 2.67 -16.94 2.43
N GLY A 159 1.94 -17.97 2.04
CA GLY A 159 0.49 -17.80 1.92
C GLY A 159 -0.30 -18.90 1.25
N GLU A 160 -1.58 -18.62 1.06
CA GLU A 160 -2.53 -19.49 0.37
C GLU A 160 -3.10 -18.82 -0.90
N SER A 161 -3.87 -19.58 -1.68
CA SER A 161 -4.65 -19.13 -2.85
C SER A 161 -4.01 -18.07 -3.75
N THR A 162 -2.78 -18.31 -4.20
CA THR A 162 -2.04 -17.39 -5.07
C THR A 162 -2.34 -17.63 -6.57
N VAL A 163 -2.41 -16.54 -7.34
CA VAL A 163 -2.39 -16.52 -8.82
C VAL A 163 -1.29 -15.56 -9.28
N ILE A 164 -0.29 -16.07 -9.99
CA ILE A 164 0.89 -15.28 -10.35
C ILE A 164 1.27 -15.47 -11.82
N VAL A 165 1.67 -14.37 -12.46
CA VAL A 165 2.28 -14.32 -13.79
C VAL A 165 3.52 -13.45 -13.72
N GLY A 166 4.69 -13.97 -14.11
CA GLY A 166 5.93 -13.23 -13.87
C GLY A 166 7.23 -13.98 -14.10
N GLU A 167 8.26 -13.56 -13.38
CA GLU A 167 9.55 -14.25 -13.29
C GLU A 167 10.10 -14.28 -11.86
N ASN A 168 10.91 -15.31 -11.58
CA ASN A 168 11.66 -15.48 -10.33
C ASN A 168 10.76 -15.54 -9.09
N ILE A 169 9.82 -16.48 -9.06
CA ILE A 169 8.97 -16.69 -7.88
C ILE A 169 9.55 -17.71 -6.88
N VAL A 170 9.41 -17.39 -5.59
CA VAL A 170 9.43 -18.35 -4.48
C VAL A 170 8.10 -18.34 -3.72
N ILE A 171 7.44 -19.49 -3.58
CA ILE A 171 6.22 -19.62 -2.76
C ILE A 171 6.37 -20.68 -1.67
N VAL A 172 5.91 -20.34 -0.47
CA VAL A 172 5.69 -21.28 0.63
C VAL A 172 4.20 -21.26 1.00
N GLY A 173 3.51 -22.39 0.76
CA GLY A 173 2.10 -22.58 1.07
C GLY A 173 1.30 -23.10 -0.13
N GLN A 174 0.02 -22.76 -0.22
CA GLN A 174 -0.87 -23.28 -1.26
C GLN A 174 -0.99 -22.30 -2.42
N SER A 175 -0.79 -22.79 -3.65
CA SER A 175 -0.86 -21.97 -4.87
C SER A 175 -1.85 -22.54 -5.87
N LYS A 176 -2.67 -21.68 -6.49
CA LYS A 176 -3.72 -22.14 -7.42
C LYS A 176 -3.28 -22.16 -8.86
N VAL A 177 -2.56 -21.14 -9.34
CA VAL A 177 -2.10 -21.04 -10.72
C VAL A 177 -0.82 -20.21 -10.76
N ILE A 178 0.24 -20.77 -11.32
CA ILE A 178 1.44 -20.01 -11.67
C ILE A 178 1.81 -20.28 -13.13
N VAL A 179 2.23 -19.24 -13.85
CA VAL A 179 2.65 -19.28 -15.27
C VAL A 179 3.98 -18.56 -15.46
N GLU A 180 5.12 -19.27 -15.56
CA GLU A 180 6.47 -18.64 -15.54
C GLU A 180 7.65 -19.40 -16.19
N GLU A 181 8.81 -18.75 -16.34
CA GLU A 181 10.09 -19.36 -16.76
C GLU A 181 10.89 -20.00 -15.60
N SER A 182 10.90 -19.45 -14.38
CA SER A 182 11.75 -19.92 -13.26
C SER A 182 11.12 -19.80 -11.87
N MET A 183 10.99 -20.92 -11.15
CA MET A 183 10.26 -20.93 -9.87
C MET A 183 10.69 -22.00 -8.84
N VAL A 184 10.51 -21.69 -7.54
CA VAL A 184 10.55 -22.64 -6.41
C VAL A 184 9.24 -22.63 -5.60
N ILE A 185 8.64 -23.80 -5.36
CA ILE A 185 7.40 -23.94 -4.56
C ILE A 185 7.57 -24.98 -3.46
N VAL A 186 7.07 -24.66 -2.27
CA VAL A 186 6.87 -25.60 -1.17
C VAL A 186 5.39 -25.64 -0.79
N GLY A 187 4.68 -26.72 -1.09
CA GLY A 187 3.26 -26.92 -0.74
C GLY A 187 2.42 -27.54 -1.87
N GLU A 188 1.13 -27.21 -1.91
CA GLU A 188 0.20 -27.70 -2.93
C GLU A 188 0.10 -26.74 -4.12
N SER A 189 0.21 -27.25 -5.35
CA SER A 189 0.25 -26.37 -6.53
C SER A 189 -0.30 -26.94 -7.85
N VAL A 190 -0.71 -26.02 -8.74
CA VAL A 190 -0.96 -26.23 -10.19
C VAL A 190 -0.09 -25.23 -10.95
N ILE A 191 0.78 -25.71 -11.83
CA ILE A 191 1.88 -24.90 -12.37
C ILE A 191 2.03 -25.14 -13.88
N VAL A 192 2.34 -24.08 -14.61
CA VAL A 192 2.83 -24.10 -15.98
C VAL A 192 4.13 -23.30 -16.02
N GLY A 193 5.23 -23.89 -16.46
CA GLY A 193 6.48 -23.15 -16.57
C GLY A 193 7.68 -23.94 -17.06
N GLU A 194 8.82 -23.30 -17.27
CA GLU A 194 9.97 -23.96 -17.91
C GLU A 194 10.94 -24.60 -16.90
N SER A 195 11.40 -23.84 -15.90
CA SER A 195 12.40 -24.27 -14.91
C SER A 195 11.81 -24.26 -13.49
N MET A 196 11.58 -25.44 -12.92
CA MET A 196 10.81 -25.57 -11.67
C MET A 196 11.46 -26.49 -10.64
N VAL A 197 11.39 -26.08 -9.36
CA VAL A 197 11.65 -26.95 -8.21
C VAL A 197 10.44 -26.96 -7.29
N ILE A 198 9.85 -28.13 -7.09
CA ILE A 198 8.60 -28.30 -6.34
C ILE A 198 8.82 -29.29 -5.21
N VAL A 199 8.45 -28.91 -3.99
CA VAL A 199 8.44 -29.78 -2.81
C VAL A 199 7.02 -29.83 -2.24
N GLY A 200 6.34 -30.96 -2.36
CA GLY A 200 4.95 -31.12 -1.91
C GLY A 200 4.06 -31.84 -2.92
N GLU A 201 2.76 -31.67 -2.78
CA GLU A 201 1.78 -32.27 -3.69
C GLU A 201 1.52 -31.35 -4.89
N SER A 202 1.45 -31.92 -6.09
CA SER A 202 1.12 -31.14 -7.28
C SER A 202 0.09 -31.82 -8.16
N ARG A 203 -0.86 -31.03 -8.66
CA ARG A 203 -1.96 -31.55 -9.48
C ARG A 203 -1.61 -31.60 -10.96
N VAL A 204 -1.08 -30.52 -11.50
CA VAL A 204 -0.69 -30.40 -12.90
C VAL A 204 0.61 -29.62 -12.97
N ILE A 205 1.56 -30.16 -13.72
CA ILE A 205 2.83 -29.53 -14.04
C ILE A 205 3.00 -29.63 -15.55
N VAL A 206 3.26 -28.50 -16.21
CA VAL A 206 3.62 -28.43 -17.62
C VAL A 206 4.96 -27.73 -17.71
N GLY A 207 6.02 -28.41 -18.14
CA GLY A 207 7.35 -27.81 -18.19
C GLY A 207 8.51 -28.70 -18.62
N GLU A 208 9.52 -28.10 -19.24
CA GLU A 208 10.65 -28.82 -19.83
C GLU A 208 11.68 -29.28 -18.78
N SER A 209 11.96 -28.44 -17.77
CA SER A 209 13.03 -28.64 -16.78
C SER A 209 12.49 -28.64 -15.34
N THR A 210 11.90 -29.76 -14.92
CA THR A 210 11.21 -29.88 -13.62
C THR A 210 11.91 -30.84 -12.66
N VAL A 211 12.12 -30.42 -11.41
CA VAL A 211 12.46 -31.27 -10.26
C VAL A 211 11.29 -31.31 -9.27
N ILE A 212 10.81 -32.50 -8.94
CA ILE A 212 9.68 -32.70 -8.01
C ILE A 212 10.10 -33.61 -6.87
N VAL A 213 9.85 -33.17 -5.63
CA VAL A 213 9.98 -33.98 -4.42
C VAL A 213 8.61 -34.04 -3.74
N GLY A 214 7.85 -35.09 -4.02
CA GLY A 214 6.50 -35.30 -3.47
C GLY A 214 5.59 -36.05 -4.44
N GLU A 215 4.27 -35.95 -4.23
CA GLU A 215 3.29 -36.59 -5.10
C GLU A 215 2.91 -35.69 -6.27
N SER A 216 2.71 -36.27 -7.45
CA SER A 216 2.26 -35.52 -8.63
C SER A 216 1.27 -36.33 -9.45
N ARG A 217 0.16 -35.68 -9.85
CA ARG A 217 -0.92 -36.35 -10.60
C ARG A 217 -0.73 -36.30 -12.11
N VAL A 218 -0.32 -35.16 -12.66
CA VAL A 218 -0.14 -34.96 -14.11
C VAL A 218 1.14 -34.16 -14.34
N ILE A 219 2.03 -34.70 -15.16
CA ILE A 219 3.26 -34.04 -15.61
C ILE A 219 3.26 -34.10 -17.14
N VAL A 220 3.39 -32.93 -17.78
CA VAL A 220 3.57 -32.78 -19.21
C VAL A 220 4.94 -32.12 -19.41
N GLY A 221 5.85 -32.83 -20.08
CA GLY A 221 7.17 -32.31 -20.44
C GLY A 221 7.16 -31.53 -21.75
#